data_AF-A0A1F3Y414-F1
#
_entry.id   AF-A0A1F3Y414-F1
#
_cell.length_a   1.000
_cell.length_b   1.000
_cell.length_c   1.000
_cell.angle_alpha   90.00
_cell.angle_beta   90.00
_cell.angle_gamma   90.00
#
_symmetry.space_group_name_H-M   'P 1'
#
loop_
_entity.id
_entity.type
_entity.pdbx_description
1 polymer ?
#
loop_
_entity_poly.entity_id
_entity_poly.type
_entity_poly.pdbx_seq_one_letter_code
_entity_poly.pdbx_strand_id
1 'polypeptide(L)'
;MTHSSLTATKPSQISSIDELTRIFNTTLIASKASNSKDFSKDLYALVESPAFRAILCAIRQLSNDEEISLKEAAQQVIETFRKADSLWTDYIFQEGIDRIKKQSH
;
A
#
# COMPACT_ATOMS: atom_id res chain seq x y z
N MET A 1 2.09 -10.85 -62.66
CA MET A 1 3.39 -11.06 -62.00
C MET A 1 3.18 -10.79 -60.52
N THR A 2 2.75 -11.75 -59.69
CA THR A 2 3.61 -12.72 -58.94
C THR A 2 4.89 -12.03 -58.47
N HIS A 3 5.13 -11.86 -57.17
CA HIS A 3 5.44 -12.95 -56.25
C HIS A 3 4.87 -12.76 -54.83
N SER A 4 4.24 -13.84 -54.35
CA SER A 4 4.16 -14.20 -52.94
C SER A 4 5.56 -14.49 -52.38
N SER A 5 5.83 -14.17 -51.11
CA SER A 5 6.49 -15.10 -50.20
C SER A 5 6.34 -14.68 -48.74
N LEU A 6 5.96 -15.67 -47.96
CA LEU A 6 5.76 -15.68 -46.52
C LEU A 6 7.07 -15.35 -45.78
N THR A 7 6.98 -14.59 -44.70
CA THR A 7 7.71 -14.88 -43.44
C THR A 7 6.86 -14.36 -42.29
N ALA A 8 6.19 -15.28 -41.61
CA ALA A 8 6.63 -15.77 -40.30
C ALA A 8 6.24 -14.79 -39.18
N THR A 9 5.05 -15.05 -38.65
CA THR A 9 4.60 -14.69 -37.30
C THR A 9 5.78 -14.89 -36.33
N LYS A 10 6.41 -13.80 -35.90
CA LYS A 10 7.53 -13.87 -34.96
C LYS A 10 6.96 -14.16 -33.56
N PRO A 11 7.50 -15.17 -32.85
CA PRO A 11 6.90 -15.69 -31.64
C PRO A 11 6.86 -14.63 -30.54
N SER A 12 5.72 -14.59 -29.86
CA SER A 12 5.44 -13.88 -28.62
C SER A 12 6.57 -14.08 -27.61
N GLN A 13 7.44 -13.08 -27.45
CA GLN A 13 8.26 -12.97 -26.27
C GLN A 13 7.41 -12.30 -25.20
N ILE A 14 6.73 -13.15 -24.42
CA ILE A 14 6.32 -12.86 -23.06
C ILE A 14 7.58 -12.34 -22.36
N SER A 15 7.73 -11.02 -22.22
CA SER A 15 8.70 -10.47 -21.29
C SER A 15 8.36 -11.07 -19.94
N SER A 16 9.34 -11.69 -19.29
CA SER A 16 9.07 -12.35 -18.02
C SER A 16 8.43 -11.32 -17.09
N ILE A 17 7.44 -11.74 -16.30
CA ILE A 17 6.76 -10.83 -15.38
C ILE A 17 7.78 -10.13 -14.46
N ASP A 18 8.93 -10.77 -14.22
CA ASP A 18 10.08 -10.23 -13.50
C ASP A 18 10.78 -9.08 -14.23
N GLU A 19 10.90 -9.16 -15.57
CA GLU A 19 11.46 -8.11 -16.41
C GLU A 19 10.53 -6.89 -16.47
N LEU A 20 9.22 -7.12 -16.62
CA LEU A 20 8.21 -6.06 -16.56
C LEU A 20 8.15 -5.40 -15.17
N THR A 21 8.25 -6.20 -14.10
CA THR A 21 8.31 -5.71 -12.72
C THR A 21 9.57 -4.89 -12.48
N ARG A 22 10.72 -5.32 -13.02
CA ARG A 22 11.98 -4.57 -12.90
C ARG A 22 11.92 -3.23 -13.64
N ILE A 23 11.38 -3.20 -14.86
CA ILE A 23 11.25 -1.97 -15.65
C ILE A 23 10.27 -1.00 -14.99
N PHE A 24 9.13 -1.50 -14.50
CA PHE A 24 8.14 -0.70 -13.77
C PHE A 24 8.74 -0.09 -12.49
N ASN A 25 9.43 -0.90 -11.68
CA ASN A 25 10.06 -0.44 -10.44
C ASN A 25 11.17 0.59 -10.71
N THR A 26 11.98 0.40 -11.74
CA THR A 26 13.05 1.35 -12.12
C THR A 26 12.47 2.70 -12.54
N THR A 27 11.36 2.69 -13.29
CA THR A 27 10.70 3.90 -13.78
C THR A 27 9.95 4.64 -12.65
N LEU A 28 9.37 3.90 -11.70
CA LEU A 28 8.70 4.45 -10.51
C LEU A 28 9.69 5.08 -9.52
N ILE A 29 10.88 4.48 -9.36
CA ILE A 29 11.95 5.04 -8.52
C ILE A 29 12.51 6.32 -9.16
N ALA A 30 12.71 6.32 -10.48
CA ALA A 30 13.18 7.50 -11.21
C ALA A 30 12.20 8.69 -11.14
N SER A 31 10.88 8.45 -11.11
CA SER A 31 9.87 9.51 -11.03
C SER A 31 9.70 10.12 -9.62
N LYS A 32 10.16 9.42 -8.57
CA LYS A 32 10.16 9.90 -7.18
C LYS A 32 11.44 10.66 -6.77
N ALA A 33 12.49 10.60 -7.58
CA ALA A 33 13.82 11.16 -7.25
C ALA A 33 13.90 12.71 -7.26
N SER A 34 12.82 13.44 -7.58
CA SER A 34 12.81 14.90 -7.55
C SER A 34 12.48 15.52 -6.18
N ASN A 35 12.12 14.75 -5.15
CA ASN A 35 11.94 15.25 -3.79
C ASN A 35 12.39 14.20 -2.74
N SER A 36 13.69 14.16 -2.49
CA SER A 36 14.43 13.16 -1.74
C SER A 36 14.35 13.31 -0.21
N LYS A 37 13.60 12.39 0.41
CA LYS A 37 14.00 11.75 1.67
C LYS A 37 13.96 10.25 1.40
N ASP A 38 14.94 9.49 1.87
CA ASP A 38 15.15 8.07 1.54
C ASP A 38 13.99 7.15 1.98
N PHE A 39 12.88 7.19 1.22
CA PHE A 39 11.66 6.44 1.50
C PHE A 39 11.89 4.94 1.65
N SER A 40 12.85 4.38 0.91
CA SER A 40 13.21 2.97 1.00
C SER A 40 13.78 2.62 2.37
N LYS A 41 14.72 3.42 2.88
CA LYS A 41 15.36 3.21 4.18
C LYS A 41 14.36 3.30 5.32
N ASP A 42 13.50 4.30 5.30
CA ASP A 42 12.46 4.48 6.32
C ASP A 42 11.44 3.35 6.28
N LEU A 43 11.07 2.88 5.09
CA LEU A 43 10.19 1.72 4.94
C LEU A 43 10.84 0.43 5.45
N TYR A 44 12.11 0.19 5.15
CA TYR A 44 12.85 -0.96 5.67
C TYR A 44 12.92 -0.94 7.21
N ALA A 45 13.27 0.20 7.79
CA ALA A 45 13.30 0.35 9.25
C ALA A 45 11.92 0.12 9.89
N LEU A 46 10.83 0.57 9.24
CA LEU A 46 9.47 0.33 9.71
C LEU A 46 9.12 -1.16 9.71
N VAL A 47 9.35 -1.88 8.60
CA VAL A 47 8.97 -3.30 8.50
C VAL A 47 9.80 -4.21 9.41
N GLU A 48 11.02 -3.79 9.75
CA GLU A 48 11.87 -4.51 10.71
C GLU A 48 11.52 -4.22 12.16
N SER A 49 10.74 -3.16 12.43
CA SER A 49 10.45 -2.70 13.78
C SER A 49 9.67 -3.75 14.60
N PRO A 50 9.92 -3.84 15.92
CA PRO A 50 9.16 -4.72 16.80
C PRO A 50 7.66 -4.42 16.80
N ALA A 51 7.28 -3.15 16.67
CA ALA A 51 5.89 -2.72 16.58
C ALA A 51 5.21 -3.29 15.32
N PHE A 52 5.87 -3.23 14.16
CA PHE A 52 5.34 -3.82 12.93
C PHE A 52 5.19 -5.34 13.06
N ARG A 53 6.13 -6.03 13.71
CA ARG A 53 6.00 -7.47 14.01
C ARG A 53 4.79 -7.77 14.89
N ALA A 54 4.51 -6.95 15.90
CA ALA A 54 3.33 -7.10 16.74
C ALA A 54 2.02 -6.97 15.92
N ILE A 55 1.98 -6.05 14.95
CA ILE A 55 0.84 -5.92 14.02
C ILE A 55 0.66 -7.21 13.20
N LEU A 56 1.74 -7.79 12.68
CA LEU A 56 1.68 -9.06 11.95
C LEU A 56 1.18 -10.22 12.82
N CYS A 57 1.56 -10.25 14.10
CA CYS A 57 1.04 -11.23 15.06
C CYS A 57 -0.47 -11.06 15.27
N ALA A 58 -0.95 -9.82 15.43
CA ALA A 58 -2.38 -9.54 15.56
C ALA A 58 -3.18 -9.99 14.33
N ILE A 59 -2.64 -9.79 13.12
CA ILE A 59 -3.25 -10.29 11.88
C ILE A 59 -3.38 -11.81 11.88
N ARG A 60 -2.31 -12.53 12.27
CA ARG A 60 -2.34 -13.99 12.35
C ARG A 60 -3.34 -14.48 13.40
N GLN A 61 -3.37 -13.82 14.55
CA GLN A 61 -4.32 -14.14 15.60
C GLN A 61 -5.76 -13.96 15.11
N LEU A 62 -6.09 -12.80 14.52
CA LEU A 62 -7.43 -12.54 13.99
C LEU A 62 -7.84 -13.54 12.90
N SER A 63 -6.91 -13.91 12.02
CA SER A 63 -7.15 -14.94 11.00
C SER A 63 -7.53 -16.29 11.61
N ASN A 64 -6.91 -16.67 12.73
CA ASN A 64 -7.23 -17.91 13.44
C ASN A 64 -8.56 -17.78 14.22
N ASP A 65 -8.77 -16.68 14.92
CA ASP A 65 -9.92 -16.46 15.78
C ASP A 65 -11.23 -16.41 14.98
N GLU A 66 -11.20 -15.84 13.77
CA GLU A 66 -12.36 -15.66 12.88
C GLU A 66 -12.42 -16.70 11.75
N GLU A 67 -11.47 -17.63 11.68
CA GLU A 67 -11.35 -18.65 10.62
C GLU A 67 -11.33 -18.06 9.18
N ILE A 68 -10.75 -16.87 9.01
CA ILE A 68 -10.64 -16.16 7.72
C ILE A 68 -9.22 -16.22 7.15
N SER A 69 -9.03 -15.86 5.88
CA SER A 69 -7.69 -15.79 5.29
C SER A 69 -6.84 -14.67 5.91
N LEU A 70 -5.51 -14.86 5.93
CA LEU A 70 -4.56 -13.82 6.39
C LEU A 70 -4.73 -12.50 5.63
N LYS A 71 -5.14 -12.56 4.36
CA LYS A 71 -5.39 -11.38 3.53
C LYS A 71 -6.61 -10.61 4.04
N GLU A 72 -7.71 -11.30 4.34
CA GLU A 72 -8.93 -10.70 4.88
C GLU A 72 -8.68 -10.14 6.28
N ALA A 73 -7.99 -10.88 7.15
CA ALA A 73 -7.61 -10.40 8.48
C ALA A 73 -6.73 -9.14 8.41
N ALA A 74 -5.74 -9.10 7.51
CA ALA A 74 -4.89 -7.93 7.31
C ALA A 74 -5.70 -6.70 6.88
N GLN A 75 -6.64 -6.89 5.96
CA GLN A 75 -7.54 -5.84 5.51
C GLN A 75 -8.38 -5.30 6.68
N GLN A 76 -9.00 -6.17 7.47
CA GLN A 76 -9.82 -5.77 8.63
C GLN A 76 -9.01 -5.00 9.68
N VAL A 77 -7.80 -5.45 10.00
CA VAL A 77 -6.92 -4.75 10.96
C VAL A 77 -6.59 -3.33 10.46
N ILE A 78 -6.20 -3.19 9.19
CA ILE A 78 -5.86 -1.89 8.59
C ILE A 78 -7.09 -0.97 8.55
N GLU A 79 -8.24 -1.47 8.14
CA GLU A 79 -9.50 -0.71 8.10
C GLU A 79 -9.92 -0.25 9.50
N THR A 80 -9.75 -1.10 10.51
CA THR A 80 -10.03 -0.76 11.91
C THR A 80 -9.15 0.40 12.39
N PHE A 81 -7.84 0.38 12.12
CA PHE A 81 -6.96 1.49 12.46
C PHE A 81 -7.35 2.79 11.74
N ARG A 82 -7.67 2.74 10.45
CA ARG A 82 -8.13 3.92 9.69
C ARG A 82 -9.43 4.49 10.23
N LYS A 83 -10.37 3.62 10.58
CA LYS A 83 -11.65 4.02 11.19
C LYS A 83 -11.41 4.67 12.55
N ALA A 84 -10.53 4.11 13.37
CA ALA A 84 -10.17 4.70 14.66
C ALA A 84 -9.58 6.11 14.47
N ASP A 85 -8.61 6.26 13.57
CA ASP A 85 -7.97 7.55 13.27
C ASP A 85 -8.97 8.62 12.76
N SER A 86 -9.88 8.22 11.86
CA SER A 86 -10.96 9.10 11.38
C SER A 86 -11.89 9.54 12.50
N LEU A 87 -12.35 8.60 13.34
CA LEU A 87 -13.25 8.91 14.45
C LEU A 87 -12.61 9.86 15.47
N TRP A 88 -11.33 9.66 15.76
CA TRP A 88 -10.58 10.58 16.64
C TRP A 88 -10.43 11.96 16.02
N THR A 89 -10.14 12.04 14.72
CA THR A 89 -10.05 13.32 13.99
C THR A 89 -11.38 14.07 14.01
N ASP A 90 -12.47 13.39 13.71
CA ASP A 90 -13.82 13.97 13.70
C ASP A 90 -14.24 14.44 15.09
N TYR A 91 -13.92 13.64 16.12
CA TYR A 91 -14.19 13.99 17.52
C TYR A 91 -13.45 15.26 17.94
N ILE A 92 -12.14 15.32 17.71
CA ILE A 92 -11.32 16.50 18.05
C ILE A 92 -11.76 17.73 17.26
N PHE A 93 -12.13 17.56 16.00
CA PHE A 93 -12.67 18.64 15.19
C PHE A 93 -13.98 19.20 15.79
N GLN A 94 -14.92 18.32 16.16
CA GLN A 94 -16.17 18.73 16.80
C GLN A 94 -15.92 19.45 18.15
N GLU A 95 -15.01 18.94 18.99
CA GLU A 95 -14.63 19.62 20.22
C GLU A 95 -14.04 21.02 19.96
N GLY A 96 -13.23 21.17 18.91
CA GLY A 96 -12.68 22.46 18.49
C GLY A 96 -13.77 23.46 18.11
N ILE A 97 -14.75 23.01 17.31
CA ILE A 97 -15.90 23.83 16.93
C ILE A 97 -16.73 24.25 18.14
N ASP A 98 -16.98 23.33 19.07
CA ASP A 98 -17.74 23.62 20.28
C ASP A 98 -17.04 24.62 21.20
N ARG A 99 -15.71 24.57 21.29
CA ARG A 99 -14.91 25.58 22.02
C ARG A 99 -15.04 26.96 21.39
N ILE A 100 -14.96 27.07 20.06
CA ILE A 100 -15.12 28.36 19.36
C ILE A 100 -16.51 28.94 19.60
N LYS A 101 -17.56 28.12 19.47
CA LYS A 101 -18.95 28.56 19.72
C LYS A 101 -19.15 29.08 21.14
N LYS A 102 -18.56 28.42 22.14
CA LYS A 102 -18.61 28.86 23.55
C LYS A 102 -17.85 30.16 23.83
N GLN A 103 -16.88 30.53 22.99
CA GLN A 103 -16.11 31.77 23.12
C GLN A 103 -16.72 32.95 22.33
N SER A 104 -17.60 32.66 21.37
CA SER A 104 -18.32 33.66 20.56
C SER A 104 -19.66 34.11 21.15
N HIS A 105 -19.98 33.68 22.38
CA HIS A 105 -21.10 34.13 23.21
C HIS A 105 -20.54 34.65 24.54
#